data_AF-A0A3B8QIE7-F1
#
_entry.id   AF-A0A3B8QIE7-F1
#
_cell.length_a   1.000
_cell.length_b   1.000
_cell.length_c   1.000
_cell.angle_alpha   90.00
_cell.angle_beta   90.00
_cell.angle_gamma   90.00
#
_symmetry.space_group_name_H-M   'P 1'
#
loop_
_entity.id
_entity.type
_entity.pdbx_description
1 polymer ?
#
loop_
_entity_poly.entity_id
_entity_poly.type
_entity_poly.pdbx_seq_one_letter_code
_entity_poly.pdbx_strand_id
1 'polypeptide(L)'
;MEQKVPFREIALGSEMTRRAAVQRLALVLGGTLIAPSILLESCGRAAESVGTGDPERIAFLNAIADTILPKTAASGGAGDAQVGAFIDLMLADCYSQEHRDAVNAGLVELDERANDASGETFAASSAFHREA
;
A
#
# COMPACT_ATOMS: atom_id res chain seq x y z
N MET A 1 27.83 -58.65 -8.25
CA MET A 1 27.38 -58.17 -9.57
C MET A 1 26.92 -56.73 -9.40
N GLU A 2 27.83 -55.83 -9.73
CA GLU A 2 27.65 -54.37 -9.71
C GLU A 2 26.61 -53.97 -10.76
N GLN A 3 25.62 -53.17 -10.37
CA GLN A 3 24.74 -52.50 -11.32
C GLN A 3 25.19 -51.04 -11.43
N LYS A 4 26.00 -50.80 -12.46
CA LYS A 4 26.58 -49.53 -12.87
C LYS A 4 25.48 -48.62 -13.41
N VAL A 5 24.98 -47.68 -12.60
CA VAL A 5 24.18 -46.56 -13.10
C VAL A 5 25.11 -45.54 -13.75
N PRO A 6 24.91 -45.19 -15.04
CA PRO A 6 25.75 -44.19 -15.70
C PRO A 6 25.34 -42.82 -15.17
N PHE A 7 26.06 -42.34 -14.17
CA PHE A 7 26.10 -40.92 -13.83
C PHE A 7 26.69 -40.21 -15.05
N ARG A 8 25.79 -39.81 -15.96
CA ARG A 8 26.12 -39.06 -17.16
C ARG A 8 26.83 -37.79 -16.72
N GLU A 9 28.11 -37.70 -17.06
CA GLU A 9 28.94 -36.51 -16.94
C GLU A 9 28.12 -35.27 -17.33
N ILE A 10 27.72 -34.49 -16.34
CA ILE A 10 27.53 -33.07 -16.55
C ILE A 10 28.94 -32.55 -16.70
N ALA A 11 29.38 -32.35 -17.94
CA ALA A 11 30.65 -31.73 -18.27
C ALA A 11 30.73 -30.37 -17.58
N LEU A 12 31.31 -30.35 -16.38
CA LEU A 12 31.63 -29.16 -15.62
C LEU A 12 32.93 -28.61 -16.19
N GLY A 13 32.81 -27.90 -17.31
CA GLY A 13 33.88 -27.10 -17.86
C GLY A 13 34.26 -25.97 -16.90
N SER A 14 35.55 -25.94 -16.56
CA SER A 14 36.32 -24.83 -15.96
C SER A 14 35.81 -24.24 -14.64
N GLU A 15 36.60 -24.43 -13.57
CA GLU A 15 36.68 -23.61 -12.34
C GLU A 15 35.38 -22.88 -11.94
N MET A 16 34.48 -23.59 -11.26
CA MET A 16 33.32 -22.95 -10.62
C MET A 16 33.77 -22.09 -9.44
N THR A 17 33.62 -20.77 -9.56
CA THR A 17 33.81 -19.90 -8.40
C THR A 17 32.72 -20.18 -7.35
N ARG A 18 33.07 -20.06 -6.06
CA ARG A 18 32.11 -20.24 -4.95
C ARG A 18 30.84 -19.39 -5.14
N ARG A 19 31.00 -18.18 -5.70
CA ARG A 19 29.90 -17.27 -6.02
C ARG A 19 28.96 -17.83 -7.08
N ALA A 20 29.48 -18.47 -8.12
CA ALA A 20 28.67 -19.09 -9.18
C ALA A 20 27.87 -20.30 -8.66
N ALA A 21 28.46 -21.10 -7.76
CA ALA A 21 27.75 -22.20 -7.11
C ALA A 21 26.60 -21.69 -6.22
N VAL A 22 26.87 -20.65 -5.41
CA VAL A 22 25.84 -20.03 -4.55
C VAL A 22 24.72 -19.39 -5.37
N GLN A 23 25.04 -18.71 -6.48
CA GLN A 23 24.02 -18.13 -7.38
C GLN A 23 23.11 -19.19 -8.00
N ARG A 24 23.67 -20.34 -8.41
CA ARG A 24 22.90 -21.44 -8.98
C ARG A 24 22.03 -22.14 -7.92
N LEU A 25 22.54 -22.30 -6.70
CA LEU A 25 21.77 -22.80 -5.57
C LEU A 25 20.61 -21.86 -5.23
N ALA A 26 20.86 -20.54 -5.23
CA ALA A 26 19.83 -19.53 -5.01
C ALA A 26 18.76 -19.53 -6.11
N LEU A 27 19.13 -19.78 -7.37
CA LEU A 27 18.18 -19.91 -8.49
C LEU A 27 17.29 -21.16 -8.36
N VAL A 28 17.85 -22.29 -7.95
CA VAL A 28 17.10 -23.55 -7.77
C VAL A 28 16.17 -23.47 -6.55
N LEU A 29 16.66 -22.94 -5.43
CA LEU A 29 15.88 -22.80 -4.20
C LEU A 29 14.89 -21.62 -4.28
N GLY A 30 15.31 -20.50 -4.85
CA GLY A 30 14.47 -19.33 -5.06
C GLY A 30 13.40 -19.56 -6.14
N GLY A 31 13.71 -20.33 -7.19
CA GLY A 31 12.77 -20.64 -8.26
C GLY A 31 11.64 -21.58 -7.85
N THR A 32 11.84 -22.41 -6.81
CA THR A 32 10.82 -23.36 -6.33
C THR A 32 9.91 -22.80 -5.24
N LEU A 33 10.36 -21.78 -4.50
CA LEU A 33 9.60 -21.20 -3.38
C LEU A 33 8.81 -19.94 -3.73
N ILE A 34 9.11 -19.29 -4.87
CA ILE A 34 8.60 -17.94 -5.17
C ILE A 34 7.65 -17.94 -6.39
N ALA A 35 7.41 -19.05 -7.08
CA ALA A 35 6.60 -19.01 -8.30
C ALA A 35 5.07 -19.09 -8.10
N PRO A 36 4.47 -20.05 -7.36
CA PRO A 36 3.00 -20.14 -7.36
C PRO A 36 2.31 -19.21 -6.36
N SER A 37 2.90 -18.89 -5.19
CA SER A 37 2.20 -18.11 -4.15
C SER A 37 2.08 -16.63 -4.47
N ILE A 38 3.18 -15.93 -4.79
CA ILE A 38 3.08 -14.50 -5.15
C ILE A 38 2.37 -14.27 -6.49
N LEU A 39 2.38 -15.22 -7.43
CA LEU A 39 1.60 -15.10 -8.67
C LEU A 39 0.11 -15.39 -8.45
N LEU A 40 -0.29 -16.28 -7.52
CA LEU A 40 -1.70 -16.48 -7.16
C LEU A 40 -2.24 -15.38 -6.22
N GLU A 41 -1.43 -14.87 -5.29
CA GLU A 41 -1.82 -13.77 -4.40
C GLU A 41 -2.03 -12.45 -5.17
N SER A 42 -1.38 -12.29 -6.34
CA SER A 42 -1.59 -11.14 -7.24
C SER A 42 -2.95 -11.16 -7.97
N CYS A 43 -3.68 -12.28 -8.00
CA CYS A 43 -4.91 -12.40 -8.81
C CYS A 43 -6.16 -12.81 -8.01
N GLY A 44 -6.12 -12.75 -6.67
CA GLY A 44 -7.25 -13.26 -5.89
C GLY A 44 -7.35 -12.86 -4.42
N ARG A 45 -6.53 -11.93 -3.92
CA ARG A 45 -6.79 -11.32 -2.62
C ARG A 45 -7.70 -10.12 -2.82
N ALA A 46 -9.01 -10.35 -2.86
CA ALA A 46 -9.94 -9.36 -2.35
C ALA A 46 -9.63 -9.25 -0.86
N ALA A 47 -8.70 -8.36 -0.52
CA ALA A 47 -8.49 -7.97 0.86
C ALA A 47 -9.83 -7.39 1.33
N GLU A 48 -10.45 -8.00 2.32
CA GLU A 48 -11.44 -7.31 3.12
C GLU A 48 -10.67 -6.17 3.81
N SER A 49 -10.65 -5.04 3.13
CA SER A 49 -9.89 -3.86 3.50
C SER A 49 -10.60 -3.19 4.66
N VAL A 50 -10.16 -3.52 5.85
CA VAL A 50 -10.50 -2.72 7.03
C VAL A 50 -9.70 -1.40 7.05
N GLY A 51 -8.76 -1.22 6.10
CA GLY A 51 -8.19 0.06 5.65
C GLY A 51 -8.25 0.13 4.13
N THR A 52 -9.15 0.95 3.64
CA THR A 52 -9.59 1.05 2.24
C THR A 52 -8.59 1.87 1.44
N GLY A 53 -7.66 1.22 0.73
CA GLY A 53 -6.83 1.87 -0.30
C GLY A 53 -7.61 2.51 -1.47
N ASP A 54 -8.88 2.85 -1.26
CA ASP A 54 -9.71 3.72 -2.07
C ASP A 54 -9.02 5.08 -2.26
N PRO A 55 -8.61 5.41 -3.50
CA PRO A 55 -7.97 6.67 -3.81
C PRO A 55 -8.83 7.89 -3.48
N GLU A 56 -10.16 7.78 -3.58
CA GLU A 56 -11.06 8.92 -3.31
C GLU A 56 -11.07 9.27 -1.83
N ARG A 57 -11.24 8.28 -0.94
CA ARG A 57 -11.12 8.49 0.50
C ARG A 57 -9.75 9.01 0.92
N ILE A 58 -8.67 8.49 0.35
CA ILE A 58 -7.31 8.97 0.64
C ILE A 58 -7.14 10.43 0.18
N ALA A 59 -7.64 10.79 -1.00
CA ALA A 59 -7.61 12.16 -1.50
C ALA A 59 -8.40 13.10 -0.59
N PHE A 60 -9.56 12.66 -0.10
CA PHE A 60 -10.38 13.43 0.83
C PHE A 60 -9.67 13.65 2.18
N LEU A 61 -9.11 12.59 2.76
CA LEU A 61 -8.33 12.69 4.00
C LEU A 61 -7.08 13.55 3.84
N ASN A 62 -6.41 13.50 2.68
CA ASN A 62 -5.29 14.40 2.38
C ASN A 62 -5.76 15.86 2.29
N ALA A 63 -6.92 16.13 1.68
CA ALA A 63 -7.48 17.49 1.64
C ALA A 63 -7.76 18.04 3.04
N ILE A 64 -8.30 17.22 3.94
CA ILE A 64 -8.50 17.58 5.36
C ILE A 64 -7.14 17.83 6.05
N ALA A 65 -6.18 16.92 5.86
CA ALA A 65 -4.86 17.03 6.49
C ALA A 65 -4.10 18.27 6.01
N ASP A 66 -4.18 18.62 4.71
CA ASP A 66 -3.60 19.83 4.14
C ASP A 66 -4.27 21.10 4.66
N THR A 67 -5.56 21.06 4.99
CA THR A 67 -6.22 22.20 5.66
C THR A 67 -5.67 22.41 7.08
N ILE A 68 -5.36 21.33 7.82
CA ILE A 68 -4.81 21.43 9.18
C ILE A 68 -3.33 21.83 9.16
N LEU A 69 -2.54 21.21 8.25
CA LEU A 69 -1.11 21.44 8.09
C LEU A 69 -0.82 21.81 6.63
N PRO A 70 -1.06 23.08 6.25
CA PRO A 70 -0.91 23.53 4.88
C PRO A 70 0.55 23.57 4.46
N LYS A 71 0.74 23.50 3.15
CA LYS A 71 2.04 23.71 2.52
C LYS A 71 2.55 25.12 2.81
N THR A 72 3.83 25.21 3.16
CA THR A 72 4.51 26.49 3.40
C THR A 72 5.69 26.66 2.45
N ALA A 73 6.37 27.82 2.49
CA ALA A 73 7.59 28.02 1.72
C ALA A 73 8.76 27.12 2.21
N ALA A 74 8.73 26.68 3.46
CA ALA A 74 9.80 25.90 4.09
C ALA A 74 9.51 24.39 4.11
N SER A 75 8.25 23.96 3.92
CA SER A 75 7.83 22.56 4.00
C SER A 75 6.66 22.22 3.06
N GLY A 76 6.60 20.96 2.62
CA GLY A 76 5.41 20.42 1.96
C GLY A 76 4.17 20.43 2.86
N GLY A 77 2.99 20.23 2.26
CA GLY A 77 1.74 20.02 3.01
C GLY A 77 1.65 18.61 3.60
N ALA A 78 0.70 18.37 4.49
CA ALA A 78 0.46 17.02 5.02
C ALA A 78 0.07 16.00 3.94
N GLY A 79 -0.64 16.43 2.89
CA GLY A 79 -0.98 15.61 1.73
C GLY A 79 0.25 15.21 0.93
N ASP A 80 1.24 16.11 0.78
CA ASP A 80 2.54 15.80 0.17
C ASP A 80 3.27 14.66 0.91
N ALA A 81 3.01 14.51 2.22
CA ALA A 81 3.55 13.47 3.09
C ALA A 81 2.66 12.22 3.21
N GLN A 82 1.59 12.10 2.41
CA GLN A 82 0.65 10.96 2.44
C GLN A 82 -0.02 10.74 3.80
N VAL A 83 -0.28 11.81 4.56
CA VAL A 83 -0.92 11.71 5.88
C VAL A 83 -2.32 11.09 5.79
N GLY A 84 -3.08 11.32 4.71
CA GLY A 84 -4.39 10.71 4.51
C GLY A 84 -4.34 9.18 4.43
N ALA A 85 -3.33 8.62 3.75
CA ALA A 85 -3.12 7.17 3.71
C ALA A 85 -2.71 6.62 5.09
N PHE A 86 -1.90 7.37 5.84
CA PHE A 86 -1.55 7.01 7.22
C PHE A 86 -2.77 7.01 8.14
N ILE A 87 -3.66 8.00 8.03
CA ILE A 87 -4.89 8.08 8.81
C ILE A 87 -5.77 6.84 8.53
N ASP A 88 -5.97 6.49 7.25
CA ASP A 88 -6.75 5.32 6.88
C ASP A 88 -6.17 4.03 7.48
N LEU A 89 -4.86 3.83 7.33
CA LEU A 89 -4.16 2.68 7.92
C LEU A 89 -4.32 2.63 9.46
N MET A 90 -4.18 3.78 10.13
CA MET A 90 -4.31 3.83 11.58
C MET A 90 -5.73 3.47 12.03
N LEU A 91 -6.75 4.01 11.36
CA LEU A 91 -8.15 3.64 11.63
C LEU A 91 -8.34 2.13 11.45
N ALA A 92 -7.79 1.56 10.38
CA ALA A 92 -7.87 0.15 10.05
C ALA A 92 -7.23 -0.80 11.05
N ASP A 93 -6.05 -0.45 11.54
CA ASP A 93 -5.22 -1.39 12.31
C ASP A 93 -5.34 -1.16 13.82
N CYS A 94 -5.61 0.08 14.25
CA CYS A 94 -5.43 0.49 15.64
C CYS A 94 -6.73 0.93 16.35
N TYR A 95 -7.81 1.22 15.63
CA TYR A 95 -9.07 1.70 16.24
C TYR A 95 -10.16 0.63 16.25
N SER A 96 -11.08 0.73 17.21
CA SER A 96 -12.28 -0.13 17.30
C SER A 96 -13.27 0.19 16.18
N GLN A 97 -14.18 -0.74 15.90
CA GLN A 97 -15.24 -0.53 14.91
C GLN A 97 -16.10 0.70 15.23
N GLU A 98 -16.46 0.87 16.51
CA GLU A 98 -17.21 2.04 16.99
C GLU A 98 -16.52 3.37 16.62
N HIS A 99 -15.21 3.47 16.83
CA HIS A 99 -14.45 4.66 16.48
C HIS A 99 -14.34 4.86 14.96
N ARG A 100 -14.18 3.78 14.19
CA ARG A 100 -14.17 3.85 12.72
C ARG A 100 -15.50 4.36 12.18
N ASP A 101 -16.61 3.84 12.69
CA ASP A 101 -17.96 4.23 12.29
C ASP A 101 -18.21 5.71 12.62
N ALA A 102 -17.80 6.15 13.81
CA ALA A 102 -17.89 7.56 14.19
C ALA A 102 -17.08 8.49 13.27
N VAL A 103 -15.85 8.10 12.90
CA VAL A 103 -15.03 8.88 11.96
C VAL A 103 -15.67 8.89 10.57
N ASN A 104 -16.13 7.75 10.07
CA ASN A 104 -16.76 7.69 8.75
C ASN A 104 -18.04 8.52 8.70
N ALA A 105 -18.86 8.52 9.77
CA ALA A 105 -20.03 9.38 9.87
C ALA A 105 -19.64 10.87 9.85
N GLY A 106 -18.61 11.25 10.60
CA GLY A 106 -18.10 12.62 10.62
C GLY A 106 -17.53 13.09 9.27
N LEU A 107 -16.89 12.19 8.52
CA LEU A 107 -16.40 12.47 7.16
C LEU A 107 -17.56 12.77 6.19
N VAL A 108 -18.66 12.02 6.28
CA VAL A 108 -19.87 12.27 5.48
C VAL A 108 -20.50 13.61 5.88
N GLU A 109 -20.70 13.85 7.18
CA GLU A 109 -21.28 15.12 7.66
C GLU A 109 -20.44 16.33 7.23
N LEU A 110 -19.11 16.21 7.26
CA LEU A 110 -18.22 17.29 6.83
C LEU A 110 -18.41 17.61 5.34
N ASP A 111 -18.51 16.61 4.49
CA ASP A 111 -18.67 16.80 3.05
C ASP A 111 -20.05 17.40 2.71
N GLU A 112 -21.11 16.94 3.41
CA GLU A 112 -22.45 17.52 3.32
C GLU A 112 -22.46 19.00 3.72
N ARG A 113 -21.83 19.35 4.84
CA ARG A 113 -21.74 20.74 5.31
C ARG A 113 -20.95 21.63 4.36
N ALA A 114 -19.87 21.11 3.77
CA ALA A 114 -19.11 21.86 2.78
C ALA A 114 -19.93 22.13 1.51
N ASN A 115 -20.72 21.14 1.08
CA ASN A 115 -21.63 21.29 -0.04
C ASN A 115 -22.75 22.30 0.26
N ASP A 116 -23.35 22.24 1.45
CA ASP A 116 -24.36 23.21 1.87
C ASP A 116 -23.82 24.65 1.93
N ALA A 117 -22.56 24.82 2.35
CA ALA A 117 -21.93 26.12 2.49
C ALA A 117 -21.42 26.71 1.17
N SER A 118 -20.90 25.86 0.27
CA SER A 118 -20.15 26.30 -0.93
C SER A 118 -20.67 25.78 -2.26
N GLY A 119 -21.58 24.81 -2.24
CA GLY A 119 -22.07 24.09 -3.43
C GLY A 119 -21.11 23.04 -3.98
N GLU A 120 -20.01 22.76 -3.28
CA GLU A 120 -18.96 21.84 -3.68
C GLU A 120 -18.65 20.85 -2.54
N THR A 121 -18.27 19.61 -2.88
CA THR A 121 -17.70 18.66 -1.91
C THR A 121 -16.44 19.26 -1.29
N PHE A 122 -16.18 19.01 -0.01
CA PHE A 122 -15.07 19.58 0.74
C PHE A 122 -13.72 19.39 0.03
N ALA A 123 -13.47 18.18 -0.51
CA ALA A 123 -12.23 17.87 -1.23
C ALA A 123 -12.02 18.73 -2.50
N ALA A 124 -13.11 19.15 -3.14
CA ALA A 124 -13.09 20.00 -4.32
C ALA A 124 -13.09 21.49 -3.98
N SER A 125 -13.63 21.88 -2.83
CA SER A 125 -13.70 23.27 -2.38
C SER A 125 -12.31 23.91 -2.26
N SER A 126 -12.24 25.22 -2.43
CA SER A 126 -10.99 25.98 -2.18
C SER A 126 -10.59 25.95 -0.71
N ALA A 127 -9.31 26.16 -0.39
CA ALA A 127 -8.83 26.23 1.00
C ALA A 127 -9.61 27.24 1.84
N PHE A 128 -9.94 28.40 1.27
CA PHE A 128 -10.75 29.42 1.93
C PHE A 128 -12.15 28.91 2.32
N HIS A 129 -12.81 28.13 1.45
CA HIS A 129 -14.12 27.55 1.75
C HIS A 129 -14.05 26.37 2.72
N ARG A 130 -12.91 25.69 2.82
CA ARG A 130 -12.71 24.59 3.79
C ARG A 130 -12.48 25.07 5.22
N GLU A 131 -12.05 26.32 5.38
CA GLU A 131 -11.75 26.95 6.68
C GLU A 131 -12.92 27.77 7.23
N ALA A 132 -13.96 28.02 6.43
CA ALA A 132 -15.12 28.84 6.78
C ALA A 132 -16.18 28.07 7.59
#